data_AF-A0A817I2B3-F1
#
_entry.id   AF-A0A817I2B3-F1
#
_cell.length_a   1.000
_cell.length_b   1.000
_cell.length_c   1.000
_cell.angle_alpha   90.00
_cell.angle_beta   90.00
_cell.angle_gamma   90.00
#
_symmetry.space_group_name_H-M   'P 1'
#
loop_
_entity.id
_entity.type
_entity.pdbx_description
1 polymer ?
#
loop_
_entity_poly.entity_id
_entity_poly.type
_entity_poly.pdbx_seq_one_letter_code
_entity_poly.pdbx_strand_id
1 'polypeptide(L)'
;MVKNYIRETAKSSYTEDDVQNAIEKIRTREWTYEKASSIINIPTGTLAPRISRKSNRQVGRPTALKRTEEKRLVDLIITLQDYGELSTSEDVLKVKKEYSIRAAVREFSIPYTTLNSHVNNQIFYDRVGRPTKFSEEEEGYLEQAALLLQNWGVPLTIDEFINLSKQDASSLNKMHLFPSGTPTYDWLYSFLNRHHNLIFKKSYPLEKKRAALTCEQVNNWFQLLNKILQENNLSNNPAQIFNCDESGLSDSISYSKVIVHRHTPNAYRIQGGTGGKSYISAMFCDSAAGVLLPPFVIYKSKRMLDEWCIGGPADAGYDCSKK
;
A
#
# COMPACT_ATOMS: atom_id res chain seq x y z
N MET A 1 7.34 -8.43 1.93
CA MET A 1 7.51 -9.80 1.41
C MET A 1 7.49 -10.77 2.58
N VAL A 2 6.50 -11.65 2.63
CA VAL A 2 6.47 -12.74 3.61
C VAL A 2 7.45 -13.82 3.13
N LYS A 3 8.41 -14.23 3.96
CA LYS A 3 9.32 -15.33 3.63
C LYS A 3 8.55 -16.65 3.73
N ASN A 4 8.36 -17.33 2.60
CA ASN A 4 7.85 -18.70 2.57
C ASN A 4 8.97 -19.64 3.04
N TYR A 5 8.85 -20.16 4.26
CA TYR A 5 9.76 -21.16 4.79
C TYR A 5 9.48 -22.52 4.14
N ILE A 6 10.51 -23.10 3.51
CA ILE A 6 10.48 -24.46 2.97
C ILE A 6 11.32 -25.32 3.92
N ARG A 7 10.75 -26.41 4.44
CA ARG A 7 11.41 -27.29 5.41
C ARG A 7 12.34 -28.26 4.68
N GLU A 8 13.62 -28.23 5.01
CA GLU A 8 14.66 -29.08 4.39
C GLU A 8 14.74 -30.51 4.96
N THR A 9 13.96 -30.83 6.01
CA THR A 9 13.96 -32.16 6.65
C THR A 9 12.77 -33.00 6.20
N ALA A 10 13.03 -34.27 5.87
CA ALA A 10 11.99 -35.25 5.54
C ALA A 10 10.97 -35.38 6.70
N LYS A 11 9.71 -35.59 6.34
CA LYS A 11 8.61 -35.80 7.30
C LYS A 11 8.93 -37.06 8.14
N SER A 12 8.60 -37.01 9.44
CA SER A 12 8.85 -38.09 10.42
C SER A 12 8.52 -39.48 9.86
N SER A 13 9.35 -40.50 10.16
CA SER A 13 9.18 -41.89 9.70
C SER A 13 8.01 -42.63 10.34
N TYR A 14 7.37 -42.03 11.35
CA TYR A 14 6.25 -42.58 12.10
C TYR A 14 5.02 -41.66 11.97
N THR A 15 3.84 -42.26 11.87
CA THR A 15 2.54 -41.55 11.82
C THR A 15 2.03 -41.26 13.24
N GLU A 16 1.02 -40.38 13.37
CA GLU A 16 0.42 -40.12 14.69
C GLU A 16 -0.36 -41.34 15.21
N ASP A 17 -0.92 -42.17 14.33
CA ASP A 17 -1.58 -43.43 14.72
C ASP A 17 -0.58 -44.43 15.29
N ASP A 18 0.63 -44.51 14.71
CA ASP A 18 1.72 -45.33 15.23
C ASP A 18 2.13 -44.90 16.64
N VAL A 19 2.16 -43.59 16.89
CA VAL A 19 2.47 -43.04 18.22
C VAL A 19 1.35 -43.35 19.21
N GLN A 20 0.09 -43.24 18.80
CA GLN A 20 -1.05 -43.50 19.68
C GLN A 20 -1.13 -44.98 20.08
N ASN A 21 -0.91 -45.89 19.14
CA ASN A 21 -0.85 -47.33 19.39
C ASN A 21 0.32 -47.69 20.33
N ALA A 22 1.49 -47.09 20.12
CA ALA A 22 2.63 -47.26 21.02
C ALA A 22 2.33 -46.75 22.43
N ILE A 23 1.62 -45.63 22.58
CA ILE A 23 1.21 -45.08 23.89
C ILE A 23 0.23 -46.03 24.60
N GLU A 24 -0.75 -46.60 23.90
CA GLU A 24 -1.69 -47.55 24.48
C GLU A 24 -0.99 -48.81 24.98
N LYS A 25 -0.10 -49.40 24.16
CA LYS A 25 0.66 -50.59 24.55
C LYS A 25 1.64 -50.35 25.70
N ILE A 26 2.18 -49.14 25.83
CA ILE A 26 3.01 -48.76 26.98
C ILE A 26 2.14 -48.58 28.24
N ARG A 27 0.92 -48.05 28.11
CA ARG A 27 -0.03 -47.90 29.23
C ARG A 27 -0.56 -49.25 29.73
N THR A 28 -0.81 -50.20 28.83
CA THR A 28 -1.18 -51.59 29.18
C THR A 28 0.01 -52.43 29.65
N ARG A 29 1.22 -51.83 29.73
CA ARG A 29 2.50 -52.46 30.11
C ARG A 29 2.95 -53.60 29.20
N GLU A 30 2.42 -53.68 27.98
CA GLU A 30 2.85 -54.66 26.99
C GLU A 30 4.21 -54.28 26.38
N TRP A 31 4.46 -52.98 26.21
CA TRP A 31 5.68 -52.43 25.62
C TRP A 31 6.44 -51.53 26.59
N THR A 32 7.77 -51.53 26.47
CA THR A 32 8.65 -50.52 27.07
C THR A 32 8.95 -49.41 26.05
N TYR A 33 9.41 -48.25 26.52
CA TYR A 33 9.81 -47.14 25.63
C TYR A 33 10.88 -47.54 24.60
N GLU A 34 11.85 -48.35 25.01
CA GLU A 34 12.91 -48.88 24.15
C GLU A 34 12.38 -49.88 23.12
N LYS A 35 11.39 -50.69 23.51
CA LYS A 35 10.71 -51.63 22.61
C LYS A 35 9.90 -50.90 21.54
N ALA A 36 9.24 -49.79 21.90
CA ALA A 36 8.55 -48.94 20.93
C ALA A 36 9.53 -48.23 19.98
N SER A 37 10.70 -47.82 20.48
CA SER A 37 11.74 -47.17 19.68
C SER A 37 12.40 -48.11 18.69
N SER A 38 12.61 -49.38 19.05
CA SER A 38 13.21 -50.39 18.17
C SER A 38 12.24 -50.95 17.12
N ILE A 39 10.95 -51.12 17.45
CA ILE A 39 9.97 -51.75 16.54
C ILE A 39 9.40 -50.74 15.54
N ILE A 40 9.08 -49.52 15.99
CA ILE A 40 8.38 -48.50 15.17
C ILE A 40 9.30 -47.31 14.82
N ASN A 41 10.56 -47.31 15.26
CA ASN A 41 11.48 -46.18 15.07
C ASN A 41 10.94 -44.85 15.62
N ILE A 42 10.16 -44.89 16.71
CA ILE A 42 9.72 -43.69 17.42
C ILE A 42 10.77 -43.34 18.49
N PRO A 43 11.45 -42.19 18.44
CA PRO A 43 12.40 -41.80 19.48
C PRO A 43 11.76 -41.80 20.87
N THR A 44 12.46 -42.33 21.86
CA THR A 44 11.98 -42.39 23.27
C THR A 44 11.62 -41.00 23.81
N GLY A 45 12.36 -39.97 23.40
CA GLY A 45 12.09 -38.56 23.72
C GLY A 45 10.77 -38.02 23.13
N THR A 46 10.18 -38.68 22.14
CA THR A 46 8.84 -38.33 21.60
C THR A 46 7.73 -38.93 22.46
N LEU A 47 7.91 -40.15 22.98
CA LEU A 47 6.89 -40.86 23.78
C LEU A 47 6.87 -40.41 25.25
N ALA A 48 8.02 -40.17 25.85
CA ALA A 48 8.13 -39.82 27.28
C ALA A 48 7.35 -38.54 27.66
N PRO A 49 7.40 -37.42 26.91
CA PRO A 49 6.62 -36.21 27.21
C PRO A 49 5.12 -36.43 27.03
N ARG A 50 4.73 -37.21 26.02
CA ARG A 50 3.33 -37.51 25.68
C ARG A 50 2.64 -38.38 26.73
N ILE A 51 3.37 -39.29 27.39
CA ILE A 51 2.86 -40.12 28.48
C ILE A 51 2.90 -39.39 29.83
N SER A 52 3.93 -38.57 30.09
CA SER A 52 4.19 -37.93 31.39
C SER A 52 3.24 -36.77 31.77
N ARG A 53 2.23 -36.41 30.96
CA ARG A 53 1.34 -35.23 31.19
C ARG A 53 2.09 -33.89 31.42
N LYS A 54 3.37 -33.76 31.05
CA LYS A 54 3.99 -32.43 30.94
C LYS A 54 3.42 -31.79 29.68
N SER A 55 2.39 -30.97 29.84
CA SER A 55 1.79 -30.25 28.71
C SER A 55 2.88 -29.47 27.97
N ASN A 56 2.77 -29.42 26.64
CA ASN A 56 3.47 -28.40 25.85
C ASN A 56 3.09 -27.04 26.44
N ARG A 57 3.91 -26.51 27.35
CA ARG A 57 3.77 -25.16 27.85
C ARG A 57 3.87 -24.27 26.62
N GLN A 58 2.81 -23.50 26.37
CA GLN A 58 2.78 -22.52 25.30
C GLN A 58 3.97 -21.59 25.50
N VAL A 59 4.93 -21.63 24.57
CA VAL A 59 6.08 -20.73 24.59
C VAL A 59 5.59 -19.39 24.06
N GLY A 60 5.31 -18.46 24.97
CA GLY A 60 4.77 -17.15 24.65
C GLY A 60 3.81 -16.63 25.72
N ARG A 61 3.36 -15.38 25.57
CA ARG A 61 2.36 -14.78 26.45
C ARG A 61 1.08 -15.63 26.41
N PRO A 62 0.46 -15.97 27.56
CA PRO A 62 -0.78 -16.74 27.58
C PRO A 62 -1.85 -16.00 26.75
N THR A 63 -2.60 -16.74 25.95
CA THR A 63 -3.75 -16.20 25.22
C THR A 63 -4.79 -15.70 26.22
N ALA A 64 -5.48 -14.62 25.88
CA ALA A 64 -6.51 -14.02 26.74
C ALA A 64 -7.66 -14.98 27.04
N LEU A 65 -7.89 -15.96 26.14
CA LEU A 65 -8.85 -17.04 26.29
C LEU A 65 -8.13 -18.39 26.18
N LYS A 66 -8.64 -19.39 26.90
CA LYS A 66 -8.19 -20.78 26.78
C LYS A 66 -8.69 -21.34 25.45
N ARG A 67 -7.95 -22.30 24.86
CA ARG A 67 -8.35 -22.97 23.60
C ARG A 67 -9.76 -23.57 23.63
N THR A 68 -10.24 -23.98 24.80
CA THR A 68 -11.61 -24.48 24.99
C THR A 68 -12.66 -23.38 24.88
N GLU A 69 -12.32 -22.17 25.29
CA GLU A 69 -13.16 -20.97 25.20
C GLU A 69 -13.15 -20.43 23.77
N GLU A 70 -11.98 -20.41 23.11
CA GLU A 70 -11.87 -20.08 21.69
C GLU A 70 -12.65 -21.07 20.81
N LYS A 71 -12.55 -22.38 21.07
CA LYS A 71 -13.29 -23.39 20.32
C LYS A 71 -14.81 -23.23 20.49
N ARG A 72 -15.27 -22.90 21.70
CA ARG A 72 -16.69 -22.58 21.95
C ARG A 72 -17.15 -21.33 21.21
N LEU A 73 -16.30 -20.31 21.10
CA LEU A 73 -16.61 -19.11 20.33
C LEU A 73 -16.68 -19.42 18.83
N VAL A 74 -15.77 -20.25 18.31
CA VAL A 74 -15.80 -20.69 16.90
C VAL A 74 -17.03 -21.53 16.61
N ASP A 75 -17.36 -22.51 17.46
CA ASP A 75 -18.55 -23.35 17.29
C ASP A 75 -19.82 -22.49 17.37
N LEU A 76 -19.87 -21.51 18.26
CA LEU A 76 -20.97 -20.54 18.36
C LEU A 76 -21.10 -19.68 17.09
N ILE A 77 -19.99 -19.15 16.56
CA ILE A 77 -19.97 -18.35 15.33
C ILE A 77 -20.44 -19.17 14.12
N ILE A 78 -20.00 -20.43 14.01
CA ILE A 78 -20.42 -21.35 12.94
C ILE A 78 -21.92 -21.64 13.06
N THR A 79 -22.41 -21.96 14.27
CA THR A 79 -23.84 -22.19 14.46
C THR A 79 -24.69 -20.96 14.12
N LEU A 80 -24.23 -19.75 14.47
CA LEU A 80 -24.93 -18.51 14.14
C LEU A 80 -24.89 -18.18 12.63
N GLN A 81 -23.82 -18.56 11.94
CA GLN A 81 -23.71 -18.47 10.48
C GLN A 81 -24.64 -19.46 9.76
N ASP A 82 -24.76 -20.70 10.23
CA ASP A 82 -25.64 -21.71 9.62
C ASP A 82 -27.13 -21.38 9.78
N TYR A 83 -27.49 -20.57 10.79
CA TYR A 83 -28.82 -19.99 10.96
C TYR A 83 -29.00 -18.63 10.27
N GLY A 84 -27.96 -18.09 9.60
CA GLY A 84 -28.07 -16.93 8.72
C GLY A 84 -28.02 -15.55 9.38
N GLU A 85 -27.43 -15.37 10.57
CA GLU A 85 -27.31 -14.05 11.23
C GLU A 85 -25.87 -13.72 11.70
N LEU A 86 -25.37 -12.53 11.33
CA LEU A 86 -24.39 -11.78 12.13
C LEU A 86 -25.19 -10.97 13.15
N SER A 87 -24.93 -11.15 14.44
CA SER A 87 -25.64 -10.48 15.52
C SER A 87 -25.46 -8.96 15.46
N THR A 88 -26.44 -8.26 14.91
CA THR A 88 -26.55 -6.79 14.90
C THR A 88 -27.46 -6.30 16.02
N SER A 89 -27.42 -4.99 16.31
CA SER A 89 -28.28 -4.34 17.31
C SER A 89 -29.79 -4.50 17.02
N GLU A 90 -30.17 -4.78 15.77
CA GLU A 90 -31.55 -5.06 15.36
C GLU A 90 -32.04 -6.46 15.78
N ASP A 91 -31.16 -7.46 15.88
CA ASP A 91 -31.52 -8.83 16.26
C ASP A 91 -31.82 -8.94 17.75
N VAL A 92 -31.10 -8.18 18.59
CA VAL A 92 -31.39 -8.04 20.03
C VAL A 92 -32.75 -7.36 20.26
N LEU A 93 -33.17 -6.45 19.37
CA LEU A 93 -34.47 -5.79 19.42
C LEU A 93 -35.63 -6.70 18.95
N LYS A 94 -35.37 -7.69 18.08
CA LYS A 94 -36.34 -8.76 17.76
C LYS A 94 -36.62 -9.66 18.97
N VAL A 95 -35.58 -10.07 19.70
CA VAL A 95 -35.72 -10.88 20.93
C VAL A 95 -36.57 -10.16 21.99
N LYS A 96 -36.49 -8.83 22.08
CA LYS A 96 -37.34 -8.00 22.98
C LYS A 96 -38.85 -8.14 22.71
N LYS A 97 -39.26 -8.49 21.48
CA LYS A 97 -40.67 -8.66 21.11
C LYS A 97 -41.18 -10.10 21.32
N GLU A 98 -40.31 -11.10 21.22
CA GLU A 98 -40.72 -12.52 21.24
C GLU A 98 -40.37 -13.25 22.54
N TYR A 99 -39.37 -12.80 23.31
CA TYR A 99 -38.92 -13.46 24.53
C TYR A 99 -38.73 -12.47 25.69
N SER A 100 -39.09 -12.89 26.91
CA SER A 100 -38.59 -12.22 28.11
C SER A 100 -37.07 -12.46 28.24
N ILE A 101 -36.33 -11.49 28.81
CA ILE A 101 -34.87 -11.58 29.01
C ILE A 101 -34.48 -12.93 29.66
N ARG A 102 -35.25 -13.41 30.63
CA ARG A 102 -35.02 -14.70 31.31
C ARG A 102 -35.33 -15.92 30.44
N ALA A 103 -36.29 -15.82 29.51
CA ALA A 103 -36.55 -16.87 28.53
C ALA A 103 -35.40 -16.97 27.54
N ALA A 104 -34.89 -15.83 27.04
CA ALA A 104 -33.73 -15.78 26.16
C ALA A 104 -32.45 -16.33 26.82
N VAL A 105 -32.23 -16.07 28.11
CA VAL A 105 -31.10 -16.63 28.87
C VAL A 105 -31.15 -18.16 28.94
N ARG A 106 -32.34 -18.75 29.08
CA ARG A 106 -32.51 -20.21 29.14
C ARG A 106 -32.33 -20.86 27.78
N GLU A 107 -32.85 -20.24 26.73
CA GLU A 107 -32.81 -20.78 25.37
C GLU A 107 -31.40 -20.65 24.76
N PHE A 108 -30.80 -19.46 24.86
CA PHE A 108 -29.54 -19.15 24.17
C PHE A 108 -28.31 -19.25 25.08
N SER A 109 -28.48 -19.57 26.37
CA SER A 109 -27.39 -19.70 27.35
C SER A 109 -26.47 -18.46 27.45
N ILE A 110 -26.98 -17.28 27.12
CA ILE A 110 -26.29 -15.99 27.27
C ILE A 110 -26.47 -15.53 28.73
N PRO A 111 -25.42 -15.07 29.43
CA PRO A 111 -25.57 -14.56 30.80
C PRO A 111 -26.60 -13.42 30.90
N TYR A 112 -27.48 -13.50 31.90
CA TYR A 112 -28.53 -12.50 32.13
C TYR A 112 -27.98 -11.08 32.18
N THR A 113 -26.82 -10.88 32.80
CA THR A 113 -26.17 -9.57 32.92
C THR A 113 -25.78 -9.00 31.55
N THR A 114 -25.16 -9.80 30.69
CA THR A 114 -24.80 -9.41 29.32
C THR A 114 -26.04 -9.03 28.51
N LEU A 115 -27.07 -9.88 28.52
CA LEU A 115 -28.30 -9.63 27.77
C LEU A 115 -29.05 -8.41 28.30
N ASN A 116 -29.16 -8.26 29.63
CA ASN A 116 -29.79 -7.12 30.27
C ASN A 116 -29.02 -5.81 30.04
N SER A 117 -27.70 -5.84 30.02
CA SER A 117 -26.87 -4.66 29.71
C SER A 117 -26.97 -4.25 28.25
N HIS A 118 -27.03 -5.19 27.30
CA HIS A 118 -27.27 -4.87 25.90
C HIS A 118 -28.71 -4.40 25.63
N VAL A 119 -29.72 -5.04 26.22
CA VAL A 119 -31.14 -4.67 26.05
C VAL A 119 -31.46 -3.28 26.63
N ASN A 120 -30.78 -2.90 27.71
CA ASN A 120 -30.92 -1.57 28.32
C ASN A 120 -29.88 -0.55 27.81
N ASN A 121 -29.16 -0.85 26.72
CA ASN A 121 -28.12 -0.01 26.11
C ASN A 121 -27.04 0.49 27.10
N GLN A 122 -26.73 -0.28 28.14
CA GLN A 122 -25.73 0.09 29.15
C GLN A 122 -24.29 -0.16 28.68
N ILE A 123 -24.08 -1.00 27.66
CA ILE A 123 -22.75 -1.34 27.15
C ILE A 123 -22.76 -1.22 25.62
N PHE A 124 -22.15 -0.14 25.13
CA PHE A 124 -21.77 0.06 23.73
C PHE A 124 -20.24 0.11 23.66
N TYR A 125 -19.63 -0.80 22.90
CA TYR A 125 -18.21 -0.71 22.56
C TYR A 125 -18.10 -0.32 21.09
N ASP A 126 -18.18 0.97 20.76
CA ASP A 126 -18.17 1.41 19.36
C ASP A 126 -16.81 1.19 18.67
N ARG A 127 -15.69 1.26 19.39
CA ARG A 127 -14.35 0.97 18.85
C ARG A 127 -13.46 0.31 19.90
N VAL A 128 -12.93 -0.88 19.60
CA VAL A 128 -11.97 -1.58 20.45
C VAL A 128 -10.57 -1.06 20.13
N GLY A 129 -10.01 -0.21 20.99
CA GLY A 129 -8.64 0.29 20.82
C GLY A 129 -8.36 1.60 21.53
N ARG A 130 -7.12 2.11 21.38
CA ARG A 130 -6.81 3.47 21.81
C ARG A 130 -7.57 4.46 20.91
N PRO A 131 -8.15 5.53 21.48
CA PRO A 131 -8.79 6.56 20.68
C PRO A 131 -7.80 7.19 19.70
N THR A 132 -8.31 7.68 18.58
CA THR A 132 -7.55 8.51 17.64
C THR A 132 -7.11 9.80 18.34
N LYS A 133 -6.02 10.39 17.87
CA LYS A 133 -5.48 11.64 18.46
C LYS A 133 -6.39 12.83 18.15
N PHE A 134 -6.98 12.83 16.96
CA PHE A 134 -8.02 13.77 16.54
C PHE A 134 -9.37 13.06 16.55
N SER A 135 -10.46 13.82 16.74
CA SER A 135 -11.82 13.31 16.54
C SER A 135 -12.09 13.08 15.05
N GLU A 136 -13.16 12.37 14.74
CA GLU A 136 -13.56 12.14 13.34
C GLU A 136 -13.89 13.45 12.60
N GLU A 137 -14.50 14.41 13.30
CA GLU A 137 -14.77 15.75 12.75
C GLU A 137 -13.48 16.52 12.48
N GLU A 138 -12.51 16.47 13.39
CA GLU A 138 -11.21 17.13 13.24
C GLU A 138 -10.38 16.52 12.10
N GLU A 139 -10.31 15.19 12.03
CA GLU A 139 -9.66 14.52 10.89
C GLU A 139 -10.39 14.85 9.57
N GLY A 140 -11.72 15.01 9.60
CA GLY A 140 -12.52 15.47 8.48
C GLY A 140 -12.16 16.88 7.98
N TYR A 141 -11.87 17.82 8.87
CA TYR A 141 -11.39 19.16 8.46
C TYR A 141 -10.03 19.09 7.77
N LEU A 142 -9.10 18.26 8.26
CA LEU A 142 -7.79 18.04 7.62
C LEU A 142 -7.94 17.39 6.25
N GLU A 143 -8.87 16.45 6.09
CA GLU A 143 -9.19 15.86 4.80
C GLU A 143 -9.74 16.90 3.82
N GLN A 144 -10.72 17.70 4.24
CA GLN A 144 -11.30 18.75 3.40
C GLN A 144 -10.26 19.80 3.00
N ALA A 145 -9.37 20.19 3.91
CA ALA A 145 -8.28 21.12 3.61
C ALA A 145 -7.34 20.56 2.53
N ALA A 146 -6.96 19.28 2.64
CA ALA A 146 -6.13 18.62 1.64
C ALA A 146 -6.82 18.55 0.26
N LEU A 147 -8.11 18.21 0.22
CA LEU A 147 -8.89 18.17 -1.02
C LEU A 147 -9.06 19.56 -1.65
N LEU A 148 -9.30 20.60 -0.85
CA LEU A 148 -9.41 21.97 -1.33
C LEU A 148 -8.11 22.45 -1.99
N LEU A 149 -6.98 22.23 -1.32
CA LEU A 149 -5.67 22.63 -1.83
C LEU A 149 -5.26 21.83 -3.08
N GLN A 150 -5.63 20.55 -3.14
CA GLN A 150 -5.52 19.75 -4.36
C GLN A 150 -6.32 20.38 -5.52
N ASN A 151 -7.57 20.77 -5.28
CA ASN A 151 -8.43 21.38 -6.30
C ASN A 151 -7.91 22.74 -6.77
N TRP A 152 -7.17 23.47 -5.93
CA TRP A 152 -6.48 24.71 -6.31
C TRP A 152 -5.17 24.47 -7.06
N GLY A 153 -4.78 23.22 -7.28
CA GLY A 153 -3.54 22.85 -7.98
C GLY A 153 -2.28 22.94 -7.12
N VAL A 154 -2.43 23.01 -5.79
CA VAL A 154 -1.33 23.07 -4.82
C VAL A 154 -1.49 21.92 -3.81
N PRO A 155 -1.35 20.65 -4.24
CA PRO A 155 -1.47 19.52 -3.31
C PRO A 155 -0.37 19.58 -2.25
N LEU A 156 -0.72 19.29 -1.01
CA LEU A 156 0.21 19.29 0.10
C LEU A 156 1.24 18.16 -0.02
N THR A 157 2.51 18.49 0.21
CA THR A 157 3.54 17.50 0.49
C THR A 157 3.32 16.87 1.86
N ILE A 158 4.03 15.76 2.12
CA ILE A 158 3.95 15.07 3.41
C ILE A 158 4.32 15.99 4.58
N ASP A 159 5.40 16.75 4.42
CA ASP A 159 5.89 17.63 5.50
C ASP A 159 4.96 18.83 5.70
N GLU A 160 4.39 19.39 4.63
CA GLU A 160 3.38 20.46 4.74
C GLU A 160 2.11 19.97 5.42
N PHE A 161 1.64 18.76 5.09
CA PHE A 161 0.47 18.18 5.75
C PHE A 161 0.73 17.89 7.24
N ILE A 162 1.92 17.40 7.60
CA ILE A 162 2.31 17.21 9.01
C ILE A 162 2.39 18.56 9.73
N ASN A 163 2.94 19.60 9.09
CA ASN A 163 3.02 20.94 9.67
C ASN A 163 1.63 21.56 9.86
N LEU A 164 0.73 21.40 8.89
CA LEU A 164 -0.68 21.81 9.00
C LEU A 164 -1.34 21.10 10.19
N SER A 165 -1.20 19.79 10.26
CA SER A 165 -1.75 18.97 11.36
C SER A 165 -1.15 19.35 12.73
N LYS A 166 0.11 19.78 12.77
CA LYS A 166 0.76 20.28 13.99
C LYS A 166 0.19 21.62 14.42
N GLN A 167 -0.06 22.52 13.47
CA GLN A 167 -0.70 23.81 13.75
C GLN A 167 -2.11 23.61 14.30
N ASP A 168 -2.86 22.68 13.70
CA ASP A 168 -4.22 22.33 14.13
C ASP A 168 -4.23 21.63 15.50
N ALA A 169 -3.27 20.74 15.76
CA ALA A 169 -3.08 20.18 17.10
C ALA A 169 -2.75 21.24 18.16
N SER A 170 -2.08 22.33 17.77
CA SER A 170 -1.73 23.43 18.67
C SER A 170 -2.94 24.33 18.96
N SER A 171 -3.75 24.65 17.95
CA SER A 171 -4.97 25.45 18.11
C SER A 171 -6.01 24.71 18.97
N LEU A 172 -6.12 23.39 18.80
CA LEU A 172 -7.04 22.53 19.56
C LEU A 172 -6.51 22.11 20.95
N ASN A 173 -5.34 22.59 21.35
CA ASN A 173 -4.67 22.22 22.62
C ASN A 173 -4.41 20.70 22.78
N LYS A 174 -4.17 20.01 21.66
CA LYS A 174 -3.94 18.55 21.55
C LYS A 174 -2.48 18.17 21.36
N MET A 175 -1.56 19.12 21.45
CA MET A 175 -0.11 18.86 21.34
C MET A 175 0.41 17.82 22.35
N HIS A 176 -0.21 17.71 23.52
CA HIS A 176 0.12 16.70 24.52
C HIS A 176 -0.10 15.25 24.03
N LEU A 177 -0.93 15.03 23.00
CA LEU A 177 -1.15 13.72 22.34
C LEU A 177 0.01 13.33 21.41
N PHE A 178 0.96 14.24 21.19
CA PHE A 178 2.15 14.05 20.37
C PHE A 178 3.41 14.26 21.22
N PRO A 179 3.92 13.20 21.90
CA PRO A 179 5.11 13.32 22.76
C PRO A 179 6.36 13.85 22.04
N SER A 180 6.44 13.64 20.72
CA SER A 180 7.48 14.18 19.83
C SER A 180 7.33 15.68 19.52
N GLY A 181 6.25 16.33 19.97
CA GLY A 181 5.92 17.71 19.62
C GLY A 181 5.52 17.91 18.15
N THR A 182 5.20 16.82 17.45
CA THR A 182 4.73 16.84 16.06
C THR A 182 3.98 15.54 15.72
N PRO A 183 2.97 15.59 14.83
CA PRO A 183 2.43 14.38 14.22
C PRO A 183 3.52 13.56 13.53
N THR A 184 3.49 12.24 13.74
CA THR A 184 4.50 11.31 13.21
C THR A 184 4.06 10.74 11.86
N TYR A 185 5.00 10.22 11.08
CA TYR A 185 4.68 9.49 9.85
C TYR A 185 3.71 8.33 10.11
N ASP A 186 3.88 7.58 11.21
CA ASP A 186 2.94 6.50 11.59
C ASP A 186 1.51 6.99 11.82
N TRP A 187 1.35 8.18 12.41
CA TRP A 187 0.03 8.79 12.56
C TRP A 187 -0.55 9.15 11.19
N LEU A 188 0.25 9.74 10.29
CA LEU A 188 -0.18 10.07 8.94
C LEU A 188 -0.61 8.83 8.13
N TYR A 189 0.18 7.75 8.16
CA TYR A 189 -0.22 6.49 7.52
C TYR A 189 -1.53 5.96 8.09
N SER A 190 -1.70 6.05 9.41
CA SER A 190 -2.94 5.63 10.06
C SER A 190 -4.12 6.54 9.69
N PHE A 191 -3.91 7.85 9.56
CA PHE A 191 -4.89 8.83 9.10
C PHE A 191 -5.36 8.50 7.67
N LEU A 192 -4.44 8.27 6.73
CA LEU A 192 -4.79 7.91 5.35
C LEU A 192 -5.50 6.55 5.27
N ASN A 193 -5.17 5.61 6.16
CA ASN A 193 -5.91 4.35 6.27
C ASN A 193 -7.35 4.53 6.75
N ARG A 194 -7.71 5.66 7.39
CA ARG A 194 -9.08 6.00 7.75
C ARG A 194 -9.76 6.87 6.69
N HIS A 195 -9.02 7.77 6.05
CA HIS A 195 -9.50 8.70 5.03
C HIS A 195 -9.12 8.22 3.62
N HIS A 196 -9.85 7.21 3.12
CA HIS A 196 -9.56 6.54 1.85
C HIS A 196 -9.65 7.43 0.59
N ASN A 197 -10.21 8.63 0.70
CA ASN A 197 -10.20 9.60 -0.42
C ASN A 197 -8.80 10.19 -0.65
N LEU A 198 -7.90 10.07 0.32
CA LEU A 198 -6.54 10.57 0.25
C LEU A 198 -5.55 9.42 0.05
N ILE A 199 -4.64 9.60 -0.89
CA ILE A 199 -3.60 8.63 -1.23
C ILE A 199 -2.27 9.34 -1.49
N PHE A 200 -1.16 8.63 -1.32
CA PHE A 200 0.13 9.13 -1.77
C PHE A 200 0.26 8.99 -3.29
N LYS A 201 0.54 10.11 -3.96
CA LYS A 201 0.89 10.14 -5.38
C LYS A 201 2.13 11.00 -5.60
N LYS A 202 2.92 10.62 -6.60
CA LYS A 202 3.99 11.45 -7.13
C LYS A 202 3.35 12.61 -7.91
N SER A 203 3.69 13.84 -7.54
CA SER A 203 3.31 15.02 -8.31
C SER A 203 4.15 15.13 -9.57
N TYR A 204 3.56 15.72 -10.62
CA TYR A 204 4.26 16.07 -11.85
C TYR A 204 4.10 17.58 -12.07
N PRO A 205 5.15 18.27 -12.50
CA PRO A 205 5.03 19.67 -12.86
C PRO A 205 4.08 19.80 -14.06
N LEU A 206 3.06 20.65 -13.92
CA LEU A 206 2.16 21.02 -15.01
C LEU A 206 2.32 22.52 -15.26
N GLU A 207 2.54 22.90 -16.50
CA GLU A 207 2.66 24.32 -16.87
C GLU A 207 1.35 25.06 -16.60
N LYS A 208 1.44 26.27 -16.03
CA LYS A 208 0.26 27.10 -15.70
C LYS A 208 -0.67 27.32 -16.89
N LYS A 209 -0.13 27.49 -18.10
CA LYS A 209 -0.91 27.64 -19.33
C LYS A 209 -1.73 26.38 -19.64
N ARG A 210 -1.13 25.18 -19.44
CA ARG A 210 -1.82 23.90 -19.64
C ARG A 210 -2.89 23.67 -18.58
N ALA A 211 -2.61 24.05 -17.33
CA ALA A 211 -3.58 23.96 -16.23
C ALA A 211 -4.80 24.90 -16.41
N ALA A 212 -4.62 26.02 -17.13
CA ALA A 212 -5.68 27.00 -17.38
C ALA A 212 -6.51 26.73 -18.64
N LEU A 213 -6.27 25.61 -19.35
CA LEU A 213 -7.01 25.25 -20.56
C LEU A 213 -8.49 24.98 -20.25
N THR A 214 -9.38 25.62 -20.99
CA THR A 214 -10.83 25.38 -20.91
C THR A 214 -11.31 24.44 -22.00
N CYS A 215 -12.43 23.74 -21.78
CA CYS A 215 -13.05 22.90 -22.80
C CYS A 215 -13.36 23.68 -24.08
N GLU A 216 -13.75 24.95 -23.96
CA GLU A 216 -14.01 25.83 -25.10
C GLU A 216 -12.74 26.09 -25.92
N GLN A 217 -11.61 26.40 -25.27
CA GLN A 217 -10.34 26.61 -25.96
C GLN A 217 -9.89 25.36 -26.71
N VAL A 218 -10.06 24.18 -26.10
CA VAL A 218 -9.75 22.89 -26.72
C VAL A 218 -10.67 22.64 -27.93
N ASN A 219 -11.97 22.87 -27.77
CA ASN A 219 -12.93 22.70 -28.87
C ASN A 219 -12.64 23.66 -30.03
N ASN A 220 -12.36 24.93 -29.74
CA ASN A 220 -12.00 25.92 -30.75
C ASN A 220 -10.73 25.54 -31.50
N TRP A 221 -9.74 24.97 -30.81
CA TRP A 221 -8.52 24.45 -31.44
C TRP A 221 -8.83 23.30 -32.41
N PHE A 222 -9.65 22.31 -32.02
CA PHE A 222 -10.05 21.22 -32.91
C PHE A 222 -10.89 21.68 -34.10
N GLN A 223 -11.77 22.67 -33.91
CA GLN A 223 -12.53 23.27 -35.00
C GLN A 223 -11.60 23.95 -36.01
N LEU A 224 -10.62 24.73 -35.53
CA LEU A 224 -9.63 25.37 -36.38
C LEU A 224 -8.77 24.33 -37.12
N LEU A 225 -8.32 23.28 -36.43
CA LEU A 225 -7.57 22.19 -37.05
C LEU A 225 -8.38 21.54 -38.18
N ASN A 226 -9.64 21.16 -37.92
CA ASN A 226 -10.50 20.54 -38.92
C ASN A 226 -10.72 21.45 -40.13
N LYS A 227 -10.91 22.75 -39.91
CA LYS A 227 -11.03 23.74 -40.98
C LYS A 227 -9.78 23.77 -41.85
N ILE A 228 -8.59 23.87 -41.25
CA ILE A 228 -7.30 23.90 -41.97
C ILE A 228 -7.11 22.61 -42.76
N LEU A 229 -7.41 21.45 -42.17
CA LEU A 229 -7.29 20.16 -42.84
C LEU A 229 -8.21 20.05 -44.06
N GLN A 230 -9.44 20.55 -43.95
CA GLN A 230 -10.40 20.55 -45.06
C GLN A 230 -9.99 21.53 -46.17
N GLU A 231 -9.64 22.77 -45.83
CA GLU A 231 -9.22 23.80 -46.80
C GLU A 231 -8.00 23.39 -47.62
N ASN A 232 -7.09 22.60 -47.03
CA ASN A 232 -5.88 22.12 -47.69
C ASN A 232 -6.01 20.69 -48.28
N ASN A 233 -7.20 20.08 -48.24
CA ASN A 233 -7.43 18.69 -48.68
C ASN A 233 -6.53 17.64 -47.99
N LEU A 234 -6.18 17.88 -46.72
CA LEU A 234 -5.28 17.03 -45.94
C LEU A 234 -6.04 16.01 -45.07
N SER A 235 -7.36 16.09 -44.95
CA SER A 235 -8.16 15.23 -44.06
C SER A 235 -7.95 13.72 -44.25
N ASN A 236 -7.66 13.28 -45.48
CA ASN A 236 -7.39 11.89 -45.82
C ASN A 236 -5.95 11.65 -46.29
N ASN A 237 -5.02 12.59 -46.04
CA ASN A 237 -3.64 12.48 -46.49
C ASN A 237 -2.64 12.61 -45.33
N PRO A 238 -2.58 11.60 -44.45
CA PRO A 238 -1.72 11.65 -43.26
C PRO A 238 -0.21 11.70 -43.60
N ALA A 239 0.17 11.24 -44.80
CA ALA A 239 1.56 11.30 -45.27
C ALA A 239 2.06 12.74 -45.55
N GLN A 240 1.15 13.72 -45.65
CA GLN A 240 1.47 15.13 -45.88
C GLN A 240 1.34 15.99 -44.62
N ILE A 241 0.94 15.41 -43.49
CA ILE A 241 0.83 16.10 -42.21
C ILE A 241 2.05 15.73 -41.39
N PHE A 242 2.89 16.71 -41.09
CA PHE A 242 4.09 16.51 -40.30
C PHE A 242 3.98 17.26 -38.98
N ASN A 243 4.36 16.59 -37.90
CA ASN A 243 4.64 17.21 -36.62
C ASN A 243 6.16 17.33 -36.49
N CYS A 244 6.66 18.52 -36.19
CA CYS A 244 8.07 18.70 -35.89
C CYS A 244 8.20 19.37 -34.52
N ASP A 245 8.99 18.79 -33.62
CA ASP A 245 9.21 19.33 -32.27
C ASP A 245 10.67 19.18 -31.83
N GLU A 246 11.13 20.10 -31.00
CA GLU A 246 12.51 20.17 -30.51
C GLU A 246 12.61 19.52 -29.13
N SER A 247 13.37 18.43 -29.04
CA SER A 247 13.68 17.76 -27.78
C SER A 247 15.07 18.12 -27.29
N GLY A 248 15.12 18.72 -26.11
CA GLY A 248 16.37 19.06 -25.46
C GLY A 248 16.96 17.92 -24.65
N LEU A 249 18.20 17.55 -24.96
CA LEU A 249 19.01 16.57 -24.26
C LEU A 249 20.01 17.30 -23.39
N SER A 250 20.03 16.95 -22.11
CA SER A 250 21.00 17.50 -21.16
C SER A 250 21.89 16.39 -20.63
N ASP A 251 23.18 16.67 -20.47
CA ASP A 251 24.15 15.75 -19.84
C ASP A 251 24.01 15.72 -18.31
N SER A 252 22.85 16.14 -17.78
CA SER A 252 22.61 16.14 -16.36
C SER A 252 22.39 14.72 -15.85
N ILE A 253 23.22 14.30 -14.90
CA ILE A 253 23.04 13.03 -14.20
C ILE A 253 21.72 13.10 -13.43
N SER A 254 20.76 12.26 -13.78
CA SER A 254 19.51 12.18 -13.03
C SER A 254 19.79 11.72 -11.59
N TYR A 255 19.10 12.34 -10.63
CA TYR A 255 19.09 11.89 -9.23
C TYR A 255 18.35 10.55 -9.12
N SER A 256 19.06 9.49 -9.47
CA SER A 256 18.60 8.11 -9.36
C SER A 256 19.02 7.55 -8.00
N LYS A 257 18.23 6.61 -7.46
CA LYS A 257 18.65 5.83 -6.29
C LYS A 257 19.90 5.03 -6.68
N VAL A 258 21.01 5.27 -5.98
CA VAL A 258 22.28 4.56 -6.18
C VAL A 258 22.50 3.57 -5.05
N ILE A 259 23.14 2.44 -5.36
CA ILE A 259 23.55 1.46 -4.36
C ILE A 259 24.88 1.95 -3.77
N VAL A 260 24.89 2.27 -2.49
CA VAL A 260 26.08 2.71 -1.74
C VAL A 260 26.17 1.98 -0.41
N HIS A 261 27.35 2.03 0.21
CA HIS A 261 27.57 1.44 1.51
C HIS A 261 26.66 2.11 2.57
N ARG A 262 26.12 1.32 3.51
CA ARG A 262 25.09 1.77 4.46
C ARG A 262 25.48 2.96 5.36
N HIS A 263 26.78 3.21 5.51
CA HIS A 263 27.34 4.28 6.33
C HIS A 263 27.95 5.42 5.49
N THR A 264 27.71 5.43 4.18
CA THR A 264 28.12 6.55 3.33
C THR A 264 27.19 7.74 3.59
N PRO A 265 27.69 8.87 4.12
CA PRO A 265 26.83 10.01 4.46
C PRO A 265 26.23 10.67 3.21
N ASN A 266 27.01 10.80 2.14
CA ASN A 266 26.57 11.35 0.86
C ASN A 266 27.08 10.47 -0.30
N ALA A 267 26.18 10.16 -1.23
CA ALA A 267 26.53 9.46 -2.46
C ALA A 267 26.73 10.46 -3.59
N TYR A 268 27.92 10.49 -4.18
CA TYR A 268 28.25 11.38 -5.29
C TYR A 268 28.42 10.59 -6.58
N ARG A 269 27.83 11.08 -7.67
CA ARG A 269 28.21 10.66 -9.03
C ARG A 269 29.09 11.77 -9.60
N ILE A 270 30.33 11.41 -9.92
CA ILE A 270 31.30 12.36 -10.52
C ILE A 270 30.79 12.73 -11.92
N GLN A 271 30.66 14.03 -12.18
CA GLN A 271 30.34 14.55 -13.51
C GLN A 271 31.65 14.96 -14.20
N GLY A 272 31.87 14.47 -15.41
CA GLY A 272 33.04 14.85 -16.22
C GLY A 272 32.80 16.18 -16.93
N GLY A 273 33.05 17.31 -16.27
CA GLY A 273 33.00 18.62 -16.91
C GLY A 273 32.91 19.79 -15.92
N THR A 274 33.60 20.89 -16.25
CA THR A 274 33.55 22.18 -15.53
C THR A 274 32.18 22.83 -15.76
N GLY A 275 31.19 22.47 -14.94
CA GLY A 275 30.05 23.31 -14.57
C GLY A 275 29.07 23.79 -15.66
N GLY A 276 29.24 23.44 -16.92
CA GLY A 276 28.32 23.77 -18.00
C GLY A 276 27.35 22.63 -18.27
N LYS A 277 26.05 22.87 -18.14
CA LYS A 277 25.04 21.98 -18.75
C LYS A 277 25.22 22.10 -20.27
N SER A 278 25.90 21.14 -20.90
CA SER A 278 25.78 20.93 -22.35
C SER A 278 24.32 20.57 -22.63
N TYR A 279 23.71 21.37 -23.50
CA TYR A 279 22.36 21.14 -23.99
C TYR A 279 22.48 20.90 -25.48
N ILE A 280 22.11 19.71 -25.91
CA ILE A 280 22.03 19.32 -27.31
C ILE A 280 20.55 19.22 -27.61
N SER A 281 20.09 19.94 -28.61
CA SER A 281 18.70 19.81 -29.04
C SER A 281 18.64 18.89 -30.25
N ALA A 282 17.65 18.01 -30.29
CA ALA A 282 17.33 17.21 -31.47
C ALA A 282 15.92 17.55 -31.91
N MET A 283 15.78 18.05 -33.12
CA MET A 283 14.49 18.23 -33.78
C MET A 283 14.09 16.91 -34.42
N PHE A 284 12.96 16.38 -33.99
CA PHE A 284 12.33 15.22 -34.58
C PHE A 284 11.17 15.70 -35.44
N CYS A 285 11.01 15.08 -36.61
CA CYS A 285 9.85 15.35 -37.43
C CYS A 285 9.26 14.05 -37.97
N ASP A 286 7.98 13.82 -37.69
CA ASP A 286 7.25 12.62 -38.06
C ASP A 286 5.96 12.95 -38.80
N SER A 287 5.61 12.12 -39.78
CA SER A 287 4.33 12.24 -40.47
C SER A 287 3.23 11.55 -39.68
N ALA A 288 1.99 12.01 -39.84
CA ALA A 288 0.81 11.35 -39.28
C ALA A 288 0.59 9.93 -39.85
N ALA A 289 1.28 9.56 -40.94
CA ALA A 289 1.33 8.21 -41.47
C ALA A 289 2.34 7.30 -40.74
N GLY A 290 3.08 7.82 -39.74
CA GLY A 290 4.04 7.07 -38.93
C GLY A 290 5.45 7.02 -39.52
N VAL A 291 5.77 7.88 -40.50
CA VAL A 291 7.11 7.96 -41.08
C VAL A 291 7.93 9.01 -40.33
N LEU A 292 8.97 8.57 -39.62
CA LEU A 292 9.93 9.46 -38.96
C LEU A 292 11.00 9.90 -39.96
N LEU A 293 11.19 11.21 -40.11
CA LEU A 293 12.28 11.77 -40.89
C LEU A 293 13.59 11.74 -40.10
N PRO A 294 14.76 11.74 -40.77
CA PRO A 294 16.04 11.81 -40.08
C PRO A 294 16.08 13.00 -39.12
N PRO A 295 16.59 12.82 -37.88
CA PRO A 295 16.60 13.88 -36.89
C PRO A 295 17.57 15.00 -37.28
N PHE A 296 17.32 16.20 -36.79
CA PHE A 296 18.21 17.34 -36.96
C PHE A 296 18.79 17.75 -35.60
N VAL A 297 20.10 17.57 -35.43
CA VAL A 297 20.80 17.79 -34.16
C VAL A 297 21.43 19.18 -34.14
N ILE A 298 21.14 19.95 -33.10
CA ILE A 298 21.61 21.31 -32.89
C ILE A 298 22.49 21.35 -31.64
N TYR A 299 23.78 21.63 -31.84
CA TYR A 299 24.74 21.78 -30.76
C TYR A 299 24.81 23.23 -30.28
N LYS A 300 24.91 23.43 -28.96
CA LYS A 300 25.18 24.75 -28.38
C LYS A 300 26.65 25.14 -28.57
N SER A 301 26.99 25.69 -29.73
CA SER A 301 28.35 26.08 -30.10
C SER A 301 28.39 27.25 -31.08
N LYS A 302 29.55 27.91 -31.16
CA LYS A 302 29.82 28.90 -32.20
C LYS A 302 30.31 28.27 -33.51
N ARG A 303 30.84 27.05 -33.47
CA ARG A 303 31.43 26.34 -34.60
C ARG A 303 31.07 24.85 -34.51
N MET A 304 30.75 24.27 -35.66
CA MET A 304 30.60 22.82 -35.80
C MET A 304 31.98 22.17 -35.82
N LEU A 305 32.13 21.04 -35.14
CA LEU A 305 33.30 20.17 -35.20
C LEU A 305 32.90 18.86 -35.85
N ASP A 306 33.57 18.45 -36.92
CA ASP A 306 33.21 17.26 -37.71
C ASP A 306 33.11 15.98 -36.86
N GLU A 307 33.89 15.91 -35.77
CA GLU A 307 33.87 14.79 -34.83
C GLU A 307 32.51 14.58 -34.15
N TRP A 308 31.68 15.62 -34.03
CA TRP A 308 30.36 15.54 -33.39
C TRP A 308 29.32 14.81 -34.26
N CYS A 309 29.57 14.64 -35.55
CA CYS A 309 28.69 13.92 -36.46
C CYS A 309 29.03 12.42 -36.54
N ILE A 310 30.18 12.01 -36.00
CA ILE A 310 30.69 10.64 -36.12
C ILE A 310 29.84 9.71 -35.25
N GLY A 311 29.28 8.66 -35.87
CA GLY A 311 28.47 7.65 -35.17
C GLY A 311 27.07 8.12 -34.77
N GLY A 312 26.63 9.29 -35.26
CA GLY A 312 25.26 9.77 -35.06
C GLY A 312 24.23 9.05 -35.95
N PRO A 313 22.94 9.42 -35.84
CA PRO A 313 21.87 8.76 -36.59
C PRO A 313 22.07 8.88 -38.11
N ALA A 314 21.67 7.85 -38.85
CA ALA A 314 21.76 7.83 -40.30
C ALA A 314 20.96 9.00 -40.91
N ASP A 315 21.54 9.63 -41.93
CA ASP A 315 20.95 10.75 -42.69
C ASP A 315 20.56 11.98 -41.84
N ALA A 316 21.04 12.08 -40.60
CA ALA A 316 20.75 13.20 -39.73
C ALA A 316 21.41 14.50 -40.21
N GLY A 317 20.69 15.60 -40.04
CA GLY A 317 21.25 16.94 -40.20
C GLY A 317 21.93 17.41 -38.91
N TYR A 318 22.98 18.21 -39.02
CA TYR A 318 23.71 18.74 -37.88
C TYR A 318 23.99 20.23 -38.07
N ASP A 319 23.76 21.02 -37.03
CA ASP A 319 24.11 22.45 -37.01
C ASP A 319 24.46 22.93 -35.59
N CYS A 320 24.88 24.19 -35.48
CA CYS A 320 25.24 24.84 -34.23
C CYS A 320 24.40 26.10 -33.99
N SER A 321 23.94 26.27 -32.75
CA SER A 321 23.31 27.49 -32.28
C SER A 321 24.13 28.14 -31.17
N LYS A 322 24.24 29.48 -31.23
CA LYS A 322 24.89 30.27 -30.17
C LYS A 322 24.01 30.46 -28.93
N LYS A 323 22.71 30.14 -29.02
CA LYS A 323 21.72 30.42 -27.97
C LYS A 323 21.79 29.45 -26.79
#